data_AF-A0A7S0DYR2-F1
#
_entry.id   AF-A0A7S0DYR2-F1
#
_cell.length_a   1.000
_cell.length_b   1.000
_cell.length_c   1.000
_cell.angle_alpha   90.00
_cell.angle_beta   90.00
_cell.angle_gamma   90.00
#
_symmetry.space_group_name_H-M   'P 1'
#
loop_
_entity.id
_entity.type
_entity.pdbx_description
1 polymer ?
#
loop_
_entity_poly.entity_id
_entity_poly.type
_entity_poly.pdbx_seq_one_letter_code
_entity_poly.pdbx_strand_id
1 'polypeptide(L)'
;AGCPVVALLQSADEPPPTPGTRILCRHPFQETKRAYVTPSSVQPLHTCVWDGDFTAVYAPPFLPLATLRSYVMEQVVTLREDHMRPINPTPYKVSVSSELYEKLHTIWLAESPIPDID
;
A
#
# COMPACT_ATOMS: atom_id res chain seq x y z
N ALA A 1 -10.83 16.33 -6.78
CA ALA A 1 -9.81 15.27 -6.91
C ALA A 1 -9.14 15.08 -5.55
N GLY A 2 -8.98 13.85 -5.08
CA GLY A 2 -8.27 13.53 -3.84
C GLY A 2 -6.77 13.35 -4.08
N CYS A 3 -5.95 13.42 -3.03
CA CYS A 3 -4.52 13.15 -3.08
C CYS A 3 -4.21 11.84 -2.34
N PRO A 4 -3.41 10.91 -2.89
CA PRO A 4 -3.01 9.70 -2.19
C PRO A 4 -2.21 10.02 -0.91
N VAL A 5 -2.71 9.57 0.25
CA VAL A 5 -2.10 9.92 1.56
C VAL A 5 -1.14 8.84 2.06
N VAL A 6 -1.44 7.57 1.79
CA VAL A 6 -0.67 6.41 2.25
C VAL A 6 -0.99 5.20 1.38
N ALA A 7 0.02 4.39 1.07
CA ALA A 7 -0.17 3.02 0.61
C ALA A 7 -0.24 2.10 1.83
N LEU A 8 -1.36 1.40 2.01
CA LEU A 8 -1.55 0.45 3.10
C LEU A 8 -1.36 -0.98 2.58
N LEU A 9 -0.45 -1.71 3.18
CA LEU A 9 -0.28 -3.15 2.99
C LEU A 9 -1.09 -3.90 4.04
N GLN A 10 -1.79 -4.93 3.59
CA GLN A 10 -2.61 -5.82 4.41
C GLN A 10 -2.32 -7.26 4.03
N SER A 11 -2.57 -8.18 4.95
CA SER A 11 -2.63 -9.60 4.64
C SER A 11 -3.80 -9.89 3.68
N ALA A 12 -3.69 -10.95 2.87
CA ALA A 12 -4.71 -11.27 1.87
C ALA A 12 -6.06 -11.70 2.48
N ASP A 13 -6.02 -12.21 3.71
CA ASP A 13 -7.15 -12.63 4.54
C ASP A 13 -7.83 -11.46 5.27
N GLU A 14 -7.21 -10.27 5.30
CA GLU A 14 -7.79 -9.10 5.95
C GLU A 14 -8.92 -8.47 5.10
N PRO A 15 -10.01 -8.00 5.72
CA PRO A 15 -11.01 -7.24 4.99
C PRO A 15 -10.41 -5.93 4.46
N PRO A 16 -10.84 -5.48 3.26
CA PRO A 16 -10.38 -4.22 2.72
C PRO A 16 -10.80 -3.05 3.61
N PRO A 17 -10.04 -1.94 3.61
CA PRO A 17 -10.37 -0.78 4.41
C PRO A 17 -11.60 -0.06 3.85
N THR A 18 -12.46 0.44 4.74
CA THR A 18 -13.69 1.14 4.36
C THR A 18 -13.47 2.66 4.36
N PRO A 19 -13.86 3.38 3.30
CA PRO A 19 -13.89 4.85 3.32
C PRO A 19 -14.66 5.41 4.52
N GLY A 20 -14.17 6.51 5.09
CA GLY A 20 -14.75 7.13 6.29
C GLY A 20 -14.45 6.42 7.61
N THR A 21 -13.86 5.23 7.58
CA THR A 21 -13.47 4.49 8.79
C THR A 21 -12.03 4.81 9.17
N ARG A 22 -11.80 5.10 10.45
CA ARG A 22 -10.46 5.41 10.98
C ARG A 22 -9.61 4.14 11.07
N ILE A 23 -8.42 4.16 10.48
CA ILE A 23 -7.48 3.03 10.43
C ILE A 23 -6.17 3.42 11.11
N LEU A 24 -5.57 2.51 11.87
CA LEU A 24 -4.22 2.67 12.39
C LEU A 24 -3.21 2.17 11.35
N CYS A 25 -2.42 3.09 10.80
CA CYS A 25 -1.34 2.80 9.86
C CYS A 25 0.00 2.79 10.61
N ARG A 26 0.76 1.70 10.50
CA ARG A 26 2.02 1.51 11.23
C ARG A 26 3.20 1.37 10.27
N HIS A 27 4.36 1.87 10.66
CA HIS A 27 5.61 1.52 9.99
C HIS A 27 5.99 0.08 10.39
N PRO A 28 6.46 -0.77 9.46
CA PRO A 28 6.73 -2.19 9.72
C PRO A 28 7.87 -2.44 10.72
N PHE A 29 8.80 -1.49 10.88
CA PHE A 29 10.00 -1.68 11.72
C PHE A 29 10.25 -0.58 12.78
N GLN A 30 9.47 0.50 12.76
CA GLN A 30 9.71 1.67 13.61
C GLN A 30 8.44 1.95 14.40
N GLU A 31 8.35 1.39 15.59
CA GLU A 31 7.10 1.31 16.36
C GLU A 31 6.50 2.70 16.66
N THR A 32 7.37 3.69 16.85
CA THR A 32 6.99 5.08 17.11
C THR A 32 6.42 5.78 15.87
N LYS A 33 6.70 5.28 14.65
CA LYS A 33 6.15 5.80 13.39
C LYS A 33 4.81 5.13 13.09
N ARG A 34 3.75 5.73 13.61
CA ARG A 34 2.36 5.31 13.39
C ARG A 34 1.43 6.51 13.34
N ALA A 35 0.35 6.39 12.58
CA ALA A 35 -0.64 7.45 12.44
C ALA A 35 -2.04 6.86 12.23
N TYR A 36 -3.05 7.56 12.72
CA TYR A 36 -4.42 7.28 12.32
C TYR A 36 -4.74 8.00 11.01
N VAL A 37 -5.36 7.28 10.08
CA VAL A 37 -5.82 7.81 8.80
C VAL A 37 -7.31 7.51 8.65
N THR A 38 -8.09 8.52 8.25
CA THR A 38 -9.50 8.35 7.85
C THR A 38 -9.59 8.66 6.37
N PRO A 39 -9.56 7.65 5.47
CA PRO A 39 -9.55 7.88 4.03
C PRO A 39 -10.92 8.31 3.53
N SER A 40 -10.96 9.25 2.59
CA SER A 40 -12.19 9.59 1.85
C SER A 40 -12.53 8.58 0.76
N SER A 41 -11.52 7.88 0.24
CA SER A 41 -11.64 6.80 -0.74
C SER A 41 -10.54 5.78 -0.53
N VAL A 42 -10.80 4.53 -0.91
CA VAL A 42 -9.85 3.42 -0.83
C VAL A 42 -9.79 2.77 -2.22
N GLN A 43 -8.58 2.52 -2.73
CA GLN A 43 -8.37 1.94 -4.05
C GLN A 43 -7.48 0.69 -3.92
N PRO A 44 -7.92 -0.49 -4.36
CA PRO A 44 -7.06 -1.66 -4.48
C PRO A 44 -6.03 -1.43 -5.58
N LEU A 45 -4.75 -1.74 -5.29
CA LEU A 45 -3.65 -1.52 -6.23
C LEU A 45 -3.30 -2.77 -7.05
N HIS A 46 -3.64 -3.96 -6.55
CA HIS A 46 -3.41 -5.22 -7.26
C HIS A 46 -4.72 -5.72 -7.86
N THR A 47 -4.65 -6.19 -9.09
CA THR A 47 -5.74 -6.85 -9.81
C THR A 47 -5.23 -8.19 -10.35
N CYS A 48 -6.05 -9.23 -10.29
CA CYS A 48 -5.69 -10.52 -10.88
C CYS A 48 -5.62 -10.40 -12.41
N VAL A 49 -4.46 -10.69 -12.98
CA VAL A 49 -4.22 -10.74 -14.44
C VAL A 49 -3.98 -12.16 -14.95
N TRP A 50 -3.88 -13.13 -14.05
CA TRP A 50 -3.76 -14.55 -14.33
C TRP A 50 -4.02 -15.33 -13.04
N ASP A 51 -4.91 -16.31 -13.07
CA ASP A 51 -5.32 -17.10 -11.89
C ASP A 51 -4.86 -18.57 -11.92
N GLY A 52 -3.99 -18.91 -12.87
CA GLY A 52 -3.47 -20.27 -13.04
C GLY A 52 -4.13 -21.04 -14.18
N ASP A 53 -5.31 -20.63 -14.62
CA ASP A 53 -5.98 -21.21 -15.78
C ASP A 53 -5.93 -20.27 -16.98
N PHE A 54 -5.87 -20.84 -18.19
CA PHE A 54 -5.93 -20.09 -19.44
C PHE A 54 -7.39 -19.68 -19.74
N THR A 55 -8.01 -18.92 -18.83
CA THR A 55 -9.38 -18.44 -19.01
C THR A 55 -9.39 -17.12 -19.78
N ALA A 56 -10.35 -16.97 -20.70
CA ALA A 56 -10.55 -15.74 -21.48
C ALA A 56 -10.93 -14.53 -20.62
N VAL A 57 -11.17 -14.72 -19.31
CA VAL A 57 -11.54 -13.68 -18.34
C VAL A 57 -10.36 -12.78 -17.98
N TYR A 58 -9.14 -13.32 -17.99
CA TYR A 58 -7.90 -12.56 -17.77
C TYR A 58 -7.14 -12.27 -19.07
N ALA A 59 -7.67 -12.76 -20.19
CA ALA A 59 -7.20 -12.33 -21.49
C ALA A 59 -7.50 -10.82 -21.63
N PRO A 60 -6.52 -10.03 -22.09
CA PRO A 60 -6.65 -8.58 -22.16
C PRO A 60 -7.92 -8.15 -22.91
N PRO A 61 -8.39 -6.94 -22.64
CA PRO A 61 -7.99 -5.92 -23.59
C PRO A 61 -6.88 -5.10 -22.97
N PHE A 62 -5.69 -5.21 -23.56
CA PHE A 62 -4.63 -4.26 -23.25
C PHE A 62 -5.20 -2.91 -23.64
N LEU A 63 -5.37 -2.04 -22.65
CA LEU A 63 -5.88 -0.70 -22.91
C LEU A 63 -4.99 -0.05 -23.96
N PRO A 64 -5.56 0.70 -24.93
CA PRO A 64 -4.77 1.42 -25.90
C PRO A 64 -3.71 2.29 -25.20
N LEU A 65 -2.53 2.42 -25.81
CA LEU A 65 -1.44 3.23 -25.24
C LEU A 65 -1.87 4.68 -24.93
N ALA A 66 -2.77 5.24 -25.74
CA ALA A 66 -3.35 6.56 -25.49
C ALA A 66 -4.12 6.61 -24.17
N THR A 67 -4.94 5.60 -23.88
CA THR A 67 -5.69 5.49 -22.63
C THR A 67 -4.75 5.34 -21.42
N LEU A 68 -3.74 4.49 -21.52
CA LEU A 68 -2.74 4.31 -20.46
C LEU A 68 -1.96 5.60 -20.19
N ARG A 69 -1.56 6.31 -21.26
CA ARG A 69 -0.89 7.61 -21.13
C ARG A 69 -1.77 8.63 -20.41
N SER A 70 -3.04 8.77 -20.80
CA SER A 70 -3.97 9.68 -20.14
C SER A 70 -4.15 9.33 -18.67
N TYR A 71 -4.35 8.05 -18.37
CA TYR A 71 -4.47 7.55 -17.00
C TYR A 71 -3.26 7.92 -16.15
N VAL A 72 -2.03 7.65 -16.63
CA VAL A 72 -0.81 7.98 -15.88
C VAL A 72 -0.69 9.49 -15.67
N MET A 73 -0.96 10.30 -16.69
CA MET A 73 -0.90 11.76 -16.58
C MET A 73 -1.90 12.29 -15.55
N GLU A 74 -3.13 11.75 -15.54
CA GLU A 74 -4.14 12.08 -14.54
C GLU A 74 -3.69 11.69 -13.13
N GLN A 75 -3.14 10.48 -12.94
CA GLN A 75 -2.65 10.03 -11.64
C GLN A 75 -1.50 10.90 -11.12
N VAL A 76 -0.53 11.25 -11.98
CA VAL A 76 0.61 12.10 -11.60
C VAL A 76 0.15 13.46 -11.11
N VAL A 77 -0.88 14.05 -11.73
CA VAL A 77 -1.46 15.34 -11.30
C VAL A 77 -2.12 15.26 -9.92
N THR A 78 -2.58 14.08 -9.48
CA THR A 78 -3.16 13.91 -8.13
C THR A 78 -2.12 13.79 -7.01
N LEU A 79 -0.85 13.54 -7.34
CA LEU A 79 0.21 13.41 -6.35
C LEU A 79 0.51 14.75 -5.69
N ARG A 80 0.87 14.69 -4.41
CA ARG A 80 1.28 15.88 -3.66
C ARG A 80 2.60 16.40 -4.23
N GLU A 81 2.70 17.71 -4.43
CA GLU A 81 3.86 18.36 -5.05
C GLU A 81 5.19 18.02 -4.35
N ASP A 82 5.17 17.82 -3.03
CA ASP A 82 6.38 17.52 -2.27
C ASP A 82 6.98 16.13 -2.59
N HIS A 83 6.17 15.19 -3.09
CA HIS A 83 6.62 13.90 -3.62
C HIS A 83 7.22 14.03 -5.03
N MET A 84 6.87 15.09 -5.77
CA MET A 84 7.28 15.32 -7.16
C MET A 84 8.51 16.22 -7.31
N ARG A 85 9.12 16.63 -6.19
CA ARG A 85 10.28 17.53 -6.20
C ARG A 85 11.50 16.87 -6.85
N PRO A 86 12.20 17.55 -7.77
CA PRO A 86 13.43 17.03 -8.38
C PRO A 86 14.57 16.80 -7.38
N ILE A 87 14.61 17.58 -6.31
CA ILE A 87 15.64 17.49 -5.27
C ILE A 87 14.97 17.30 -3.90
N ASN A 88 15.47 16.32 -3.14
CA ASN A 88 14.98 15.97 -1.80
C ASN A 88 13.45 15.81 -1.72
N PRO A 89 12.82 14.96 -2.56
CA PRO A 89 11.39 14.69 -2.46
C PRO A 89 11.03 14.10 -1.10
N THR A 90 9.83 14.40 -0.61
CA THR A 90 9.33 13.76 0.61
C THR A 90 9.09 12.27 0.32
N PRO A 91 9.61 11.34 1.12
CA PRO A 91 9.32 9.92 0.94
C PRO A 91 7.81 9.65 1.00
N TYR A 92 7.30 8.87 0.04
CA TYR A 92 5.90 8.46 0.05
C TYR A 92 5.63 7.47 1.18
N LYS A 93 4.50 7.63 1.87
CA LYS A 93 4.19 6.81 3.05
C LYS A 93 3.67 5.44 2.62
N VAL A 94 4.42 4.40 2.96
CA VAL A 94 3.96 3.01 2.93
C VAL A 94 3.81 2.54 4.38
N SER A 95 2.64 2.01 4.70
CA SER A 95 2.30 1.51 6.04
C SER A 95 1.75 0.10 5.96
N VAL A 96 1.80 -0.61 7.06
CA VAL A 96 1.13 -1.90 7.25
C VAL A 96 -0.09 -1.71 8.15
N SER A 97 -1.09 -2.58 8.00
CA SER A 97 -2.20 -2.69 8.96
C SER A 97 -1.71 -3.18 10.32
N SER A 98 -2.56 -3.02 11.34
CA SER A 98 -2.27 -3.55 12.68
C SER A 98 -2.06 -5.06 12.67
N GLU A 99 -2.90 -5.80 11.95
CA GLU A 99 -2.82 -7.26 11.88
C GLU A 99 -1.54 -7.72 11.19
N LEU A 100 -1.21 -7.16 10.02
CA LEU A 100 0.04 -7.46 9.34
C LEU A 100 1.28 -7.08 10.17
N TYR A 101 1.22 -5.93 10.88
CA TYR A 101 2.29 -5.53 11.79
C TYR A 101 2.53 -6.59 12.88
N GLU A 102 1.46 -7.06 13.52
CA GLU A 102 1.55 -8.05 14.61
C GLU A 102 2.06 -9.40 14.11
N LYS A 103 1.56 -9.86 12.95
CA LYS A 103 2.08 -11.06 12.27
C LYS A 103 3.59 -10.94 12.02
N LEU A 104 4.03 -9.82 11.45
CA LEU A 104 5.45 -9.57 11.14
C LEU A 104 6.32 -9.58 12.40
N HIS A 105 5.90 -8.88 13.46
CA HIS A 105 6.70 -8.82 14.70
C HIS A 105 6.73 -10.14 15.45
N THR A 106 5.65 -10.92 15.38
CA THR A 106 5.62 -12.28 15.95
C THR A 106 6.67 -13.16 15.30
N ILE A 107 6.72 -13.17 13.96
CA ILE A 107 7.72 -13.94 13.21
C ILE A 107 9.13 -13.41 13.50
N TRP A 108 9.32 -12.10 13.50
CA TRP A 108 10.64 -11.52 13.78
C TRP A 108 11.15 -11.94 15.17
N LEU A 109 10.34 -11.81 16.21
CA LEU A 109 10.75 -12.21 17.57
C LEU A 109 11.05 -13.71 17.65
N ALA A 110 10.29 -14.56 16.96
CA ALA A 110 10.51 -16.00 16.94
C ALA A 110 11.84 -16.39 16.25
N GLU A 111 12.24 -15.66 15.21
CA GLU A 111 13.46 -15.93 14.42
C GLU A 111 14.68 -15.14 14.91
N SER A 112 14.52 -14.24 15.88
CA SER A 112 15.62 -13.44 16.42
C SER A 112 16.53 -14.30 17.30
N PRO A 113 17.85 -14.32 17.05
CA PRO A 113 18.79 -14.99 17.94
C PRO A 113 18.64 -14.47 19.37
N ILE A 114 18.63 -15.39 20.34
CA ILE A 114 18.61 -15.06 21.77
C ILE A 114 20.07 -15.06 22.24
N PRO A 115 20.67 -13.89 22.54
CA PRO A 115 22.01 -13.84 23.07
C PRO A 115 22.01 -14.27 24.54
N ASP A 116 23.00 -15.04 24.95
CA ASP A 116 23.32 -15.22 26.36
C ASP A 116 23.93 -13.92 26.92
N ILE A 117 23.66 -13.63 28.19
CA ILE A 117 24.26 -12.50 28.90
C ILE A 117 25.42 -13.06 29.72
N ASP A 118 26.64 -12.59 29.44
CA ASP A 118 27.84 -12.82 30.27
C ASP A 118 27.85 -11.93 31.53
#